data_AF-A0A7C1HD16-F1
#
_entry.id   AF-A0A7C1HD16-F1
#
_cell.length_a   1.000
_cell.length_b   1.000
_cell.length_c   1.000
_cell.angle_alpha   90.00
_cell.angle_beta   90.00
_cell.angle_gamma   90.00
#
_symmetry.space_group_name_H-M   'P 1'
#
loop_
_entity.id
_entity.type
_entity.pdbx_description
1 polymer ?
#
loop_
_entity_poly.entity_id
_entity_poly.type
_entity_poly.pdbx_seq_one_letter_code
_entity_poly.pdbx_strand_id
1 'polypeptide(L)'
;MAGNYSRNKGRRLEQELVNILKDSGLEACRISMVETGRIQKGDLLINNKWTAEVKGGDQVPKFVYDANKEGEEILFMKRDRQKWKVCVNIDWFLEHLNFK
;
A
#
# COMPACT_ATOMS: atom_id res chain seq x y z
N MET A 1 -11.37 12.32 22.27
CA MET A 1 -9.91 12.18 22.04
C MET A 1 -9.48 10.88 21.33
N ALA A 2 -10.27 9.80 21.32
CA ALA A 2 -9.90 8.54 20.64
C ALA A 2 -9.84 8.61 19.09
N GLY A 3 -10.68 9.44 18.46
CA GLY A 3 -10.73 9.56 17.00
C GLY A 3 -9.48 10.20 16.37
N ASN A 4 -8.85 11.15 17.06
CA ASN A 4 -7.64 11.82 16.56
C ASN A 4 -6.42 10.90 16.60
N TYR A 5 -6.31 10.04 17.61
CA TYR A 5 -5.19 9.10 17.73
C TYR A 5 -5.22 8.04 16.60
N SER A 6 -6.40 7.45 16.34
CA SER A 6 -6.58 6.49 15.25
C SER A 6 -6.31 7.11 13.87
N ARG A 7 -6.81 8.32 13.61
CA ARG A 7 -6.53 9.07 12.37
C ARG A 7 -5.04 9.39 12.20
N ASN A 8 -4.37 9.81 13.27
CA ASN A 8 -2.93 10.09 13.23
C ASN A 8 -2.12 8.81 12.99
N LYS A 9 -2.57 7.65 13.49
CA LYS A 9 -1.94 6.36 13.22
C LYS A 9 -1.99 5.99 11.73
N GLY A 10 -3.16 6.11 11.09
CA GLY A 10 -3.29 5.88 9.65
C GLY A 10 -2.41 6.83 8.83
N ARG A 11 -2.45 8.13 9.15
CA ARG A 11 -1.61 9.14 8.50
C ARG A 11 -0.10 8.86 8.63
N ARG A 12 0.36 8.36 9.79
CA ARG A 12 1.77 8.00 9.99
C ARG A 12 2.17 6.81 9.13
N LEU A 13 1.34 5.77 9.10
CA LEU A 13 1.54 4.58 8.27
C LEU A 13 1.60 4.92 6.78
N GLU A 14 0.68 5.76 6.30
CA GLU A 14 0.70 6.25 4.92
C GLU A 14 1.98 7.04 4.61
N GLN A 15 2.41 7.91 5.54
CA GLN A 15 3.60 8.73 5.36
C GLN A 15 4.89 7.90 5.36
N GLU A 16 4.96 6.88 6.22
CA GLU A 16 6.05 5.92 6.27
C GLU A 16 6.21 5.22 4.91
N LEU A 17 5.12 4.71 4.34
CA LEU A 17 5.15 4.08 3.03
C LEU A 17 5.56 5.05 1.91
N VAL A 18 5.10 6.31 1.94
CA VAL A 18 5.56 7.33 0.99
C VAL A 18 7.07 7.53 1.05
N ASN A 19 7.64 7.58 2.25
CA ASN A 19 9.08 7.76 2.41
C ASN A 19 9.84 6.56 1.83
N ILE A 20 9.42 5.33 2.14
CA ILE A 20 10.03 4.11 1.59
C ILE A 20 10.02 4.12 0.04
N LEU A 21 8.88 4.48 -0.56
CA LEU A 21 8.75 4.55 -2.02
C LEU A 21 9.69 5.62 -2.61
N LYS A 22 9.78 6.80 -1.98
CA LYS A 22 10.68 7.88 -2.40
C LYS A 22 12.16 7.52 -2.26
N ASP A 23 12.53 6.86 -1.18
CA ASP A 23 13.91 6.42 -0.92
C ASP A 23 14.36 5.38 -1.97
N SER A 24 13.39 4.68 -2.58
CA SER A 24 13.60 3.76 -3.70
C SER A 24 13.52 4.45 -5.09
N GLY A 25 13.45 5.78 -5.13
CA GLY A 25 13.47 6.57 -6.36
C GLY A 25 12.12 6.72 -7.07
N LEU A 26 11.00 6.34 -6.44
CA LEU A 26 9.65 6.53 -6.99
C LEU A 26 9.08 7.90 -6.59
N GLU A 27 8.29 8.51 -7.47
CA GLU A 27 7.47 9.66 -7.10
C GLU A 27 6.24 9.16 -6.35
N ALA A 28 6.05 9.55 -5.09
CA ALA A 28 4.89 9.15 -4.31
C ALA A 28 4.37 10.31 -3.44
N CYS A 29 3.05 10.42 -3.31
CA CYS A 29 2.42 11.34 -2.36
C CYS A 29 1.17 10.71 -1.75
N ARG A 30 0.76 11.25 -0.59
CA ARG A 30 -0.52 10.91 0.03
C ARG A 30 -1.62 11.65 -0.71
N ILE A 31 -2.71 10.96 -1.04
CA ILE A 31 -3.91 11.58 -1.60
C ILE A 31 -4.64 12.24 -0.44
N SER A 32 -4.25 13.48 -0.12
CA SER A 32 -5.07 14.33 0.73
C SER A 32 -6.16 14.95 -0.15
N MET A 33 -7.44 14.89 0.26
CA MET A 33 -8.62 15.30 -0.54
C MET A 33 -8.63 16.76 -1.04
N VAL A 34 -7.55 17.54 -0.86
CA VAL A 34 -7.54 19.00 -1.05
C VAL A 34 -6.56 19.47 -2.13
N GLU A 35 -5.54 18.69 -2.52
CA GLU A 35 -4.43 19.21 -3.34
C GLU A 35 -4.60 19.10 -4.87
N THR A 36 -5.46 18.23 -5.39
CA THR A 36 -5.49 17.93 -6.85
C THR A 36 -6.67 18.53 -7.61
N GLY A 37 -7.61 19.21 -6.95
CA GLY A 37 -8.83 19.75 -7.59
C GLY A 37 -9.74 18.69 -8.24
N ARG A 38 -9.38 17.40 -8.15
CA ARG A 38 -10.10 16.23 -8.67
C ARG A 38 -10.24 15.21 -7.55
N ILE A 39 -11.40 14.58 -7.43
CA ILE A 39 -11.63 13.49 -6.48
C ILE A 39 -10.86 12.27 -6.96
N GLN A 40 -9.67 12.05 -6.41
CA GLN A 40 -8.88 10.84 -6.64
C GLN A 40 -9.11 9.89 -5.47
N LYS A 41 -9.49 8.63 -5.76
CA LYS A 41 -9.73 7.61 -4.72
C LYS A 41 -8.44 6.86 -4.39
N GLY A 42 -8.26 6.55 -3.11
CA GLY A 42 -7.12 5.84 -2.56
C GLY A 42 -6.41 6.69 -1.50
N ASP A 43 -5.39 6.10 -0.89
CA ASP A 43 -4.58 6.72 0.16
C ASP A 43 -3.28 7.33 -0.41
N LEU A 44 -2.69 6.70 -1.45
CA LEU A 44 -1.45 7.14 -2.10
C LEU A 44 -1.60 7.26 -3.63
N LEU A 45 -0.82 8.17 -4.21
CA LEU A 45 -0.58 8.30 -5.65
C LEU A 45 0.91 8.05 -5.93
N ILE A 46 1.19 7.14 -6.87
CA ILE A 46 2.55 6.71 -7.24
C ILE A 46 2.77 7.00 -8.73
N ASN A 47 3.88 7.67 -9.05
CA ASN A 47 4.30 8.13 -10.38
C ASN A 47 3.17 8.79 -11.18
N ASN A 48 2.31 9.57 -10.52
CA ASN A 48 1.13 10.21 -11.09
C ASN A 48 0.19 9.28 -11.89
N LYS A 49 0.28 7.97 -11.67
CA LYS A 49 -0.37 6.94 -12.49
C LYS A 49 -1.17 5.95 -11.69
N TRP A 50 -0.62 5.46 -10.58
CA TRP A 50 -1.24 4.39 -9.79
C TRP A 50 -1.75 4.93 -8.47
N THR A 51 -2.98 4.57 -8.12
CA THR A 51 -3.51 4.81 -6.79
C THR A 51 -3.38 3.55 -5.94
N ALA A 52 -3.07 3.72 -4.65
CA ALA A 52 -2.93 2.62 -3.71
C ALA A 52 -3.72 2.88 -2.43
N GLU A 53 -4.23 1.80 -1.83
CA GLU A 53 -4.85 1.79 -0.51
C GLU A 53 -3.82 1.24 0.50
N VAL A 54 -3.74 1.86 1.67
CA VAL A 54 -2.83 1.45 2.75
C VAL A 54 -3.65 0.95 3.93
N LYS A 55 -3.31 -0.22 4.45
CA LYS A 55 -3.93 -0.83 5.62
C LYS A 55 -2.86 -1.21 6.64
N GLY A 56 -3.18 -1.07 7.92
CA GLY A 56 -2.26 -1.41 9.00
C GLY A 56 -2.99 -1.90 10.25
N GLY A 57 -2.26 -2.62 11.11
CA GLY A 57 -2.81 -3.23 12.32
C GLY A 57 -3.91 -4.26 12.01
N ASP A 58 -4.95 -4.29 12.84
CA ASP A 58 -6.04 -5.29 12.78
C ASP A 58 -6.88 -5.24 11.48
N GLN A 59 -6.67 -4.22 10.63
CA GLN A 59 -7.29 -4.15 9.32
C GLN A 59 -6.64 -5.08 8.29
N VAL A 60 -5.43 -5.57 8.56
CA VAL A 60 -4.71 -6.48 7.66
C VAL A 60 -5.10 -7.92 8.01
N PRO A 61 -5.65 -8.71 7.05
CA PRO A 61 -6.01 -10.09 7.33
C PRO A 61 -4.77 -10.91 7.72
N LYS A 62 -4.80 -11.51 8.91
CA LYS A 62 -3.70 -12.35 9.44
C LYS A 62 -3.20 -13.39 8.44
N PHE A 63 -4.12 -14.00 7.70
CA PHE A 63 -3.81 -15.00 6.66
C PHE A 63 -2.72 -14.54 5.67
N VAL A 64 -2.67 -13.25 5.31
CA VAL A 64 -1.68 -12.73 4.34
C VAL A 64 -0.25 -12.89 4.86
N TYR A 65 -0.04 -12.80 6.17
CA TYR A 65 1.26 -13.04 6.79
C TYR A 65 1.51 -14.50 7.15
N ASP A 66 0.46 -15.31 7.21
CA ASP A 66 0.57 -16.73 7.53
C ASP A 66 0.86 -17.59 6.28
N ALA A 67 0.38 -17.17 5.11
CA ALA A 67 0.41 -17.96 3.88
C ALA A 67 1.80 -18.09 3.21
N ASN A 68 2.80 -17.32 3.66
CA ASN A 68 4.16 -17.27 3.10
C ASN A 68 5.24 -17.51 4.18
N LYS A 69 4.89 -18.25 5.23
CA LYS A 69 5.78 -18.49 6.37
C LYS A 69 6.89 -19.50 6.09
N GLU A 70 6.78 -20.27 5.02
CA GLU A 70 7.77 -21.28 4.66
C GLU A 70 8.90 -20.69 3.80
N GLY A 71 8.82 -19.40 3.47
CA GLY A 71 9.86 -18.63 2.79
C GLY A 71 9.45 -18.12 1.40
N GLU A 72 8.19 -18.30 0.99
CA GLU A 72 7.71 -17.91 -0.33
C GLU A 72 7.63 -16.39 -0.51
N GLU A 73 8.15 -15.87 -1.63
CA GLU A 73 8.22 -14.43 -1.89
C GLU A 73 6.91 -13.83 -2.42
N ILE A 74 6.04 -14.67 -3.01
CA ILE A 74 4.84 -14.24 -3.74
C ILE A 74 3.62 -15.05 -3.28
N LEU A 75 2.54 -14.35 -2.93
CA LEU A 75 1.23 -14.93 -2.65
C LEU A 75 0.22 -14.56 -3.75
N PHE A 76 -0.25 -15.56 -4.49
CA PHE A 76 -1.39 -15.37 -5.41
C PHE A 76 -2.70 -15.69 -4.70
N MET A 77 -3.67 -14.79 -4.78
CA MET A 77 -4.97 -14.92 -4.12
C MET A 77 -6.10 -14.73 -5.13
N LYS A 78 -7.12 -15.59 -5.06
CA LYS A 78 -8.36 -15.45 -5.81
C LYS A 78 -9.53 -15.88 -4.94
N ARG A 79 -10.61 -15.10 -4.98
CA ARG A 79 -11.92 -15.54 -4.48
C ARG A 79 -12.79 -15.91 -5.66
N ASP A 80 -13.78 -16.77 -5.44
CA ASP A 80 -14.71 -17.21 -6.48
C ASP A 80 -15.27 -16.03 -7.28
N ARG A 81 -15.15 -16.14 -8.61
CA ARG A 81 -15.61 -15.13 -9.59
C ARG A 81 -14.97 -13.74 -9.43
N GLN A 82 -13.86 -13.61 -8.70
CA GLN A 82 -13.09 -12.37 -8.57
C GLN A 82 -11.79 -12.42 -9.40
N LYS A 83 -11.21 -11.23 -9.66
CA LYS A 83 -9.88 -11.13 -10.27
C LYS A 83 -8.80 -11.67 -9.33
N TRP A 84 -7.71 -12.18 -9.91
CA TRP A 84 -6.51 -12.54 -9.15
C TRP A 84 -5.93 -11.30 -8.49
N LYS A 85 -5.37 -11.48 -7.29
CA LYS A 85 -4.57 -10.52 -6.56
C LYS A 85 -3.22 -11.14 -6.24
N VAL A 86 -2.24 -10.29 -6.04
CA VAL A 86 -0.89 -10.68 -5.64
C VAL A 86 -0.52 -9.92 -4.36
N CYS A 87 0.16 -10.59 -3.45
CA CYS A 87 0.88 -9.97 -2.34
C CYS A 87 2.35 -10.40 -2.44
N VAL A 88 3.24 -9.44 -2.28
CA VAL A 88 4.69 -9.62 -2.32
C VAL A 88 5.28 -8.79 -1.19
N ASN A 89 6.46 -9.18 -0.73
CA ASN A 89 7.23 -8.35 0.19
C ASN A 89 7.57 -7.00 -0.44
N ILE A 90 7.67 -5.96 0.39
CA ILE A 90 7.93 -4.60 -0.08
C ILE A 90 9.29 -4.51 -0.80
N ASP A 91 10.31 -5.19 -0.30
CA ASP A 91 11.64 -5.20 -0.93
C ASP A 91 11.58 -5.83 -2.32
N TRP A 92 10.92 -7.00 -2.44
CA TRP A 92 10.70 -7.64 -3.75
C TRP A 92 9.94 -6.71 -4.70
N PHE A 93 8.88 -6.06 -4.21
CA PHE A 93 8.11 -5.09 -4.98
C PHE A 93 9.00 -3.96 -5.51
N LEU A 94 9.82 -3.36 -4.66
CA LEU A 94 10.70 -2.23 -5.01
C LEU A 94 11.81 -2.63 -5.98
N GLU A 95 12.47 -3.77 -5.75
CA GLU A 95 13.52 -4.31 -6.63
C GLU A 95 13.00 -4.60 -8.04
N HIS A 96 11.78 -5.12 -8.14
CA HIS A 96 11.18 -5.56 -9.39
C HIS A 96 10.27 -4.49 -10.01
N LEU A 97 10.19 -3.30 -9.40
CA LEU A 97 9.42 -2.17 -9.92
C LEU A 97 10.13 -1.43 -11.06
N ASN A 98 10.68 -2.14 -12.03
CA ASN A 98 11.20 -1.52 -13.25
C ASN A 98 10.09 -1.39 -14.30
N PHE A 99 9.29 -0.32 -14.21
CA PHE A 99 8.41 0.12 -15.30
C PHE A 99 9.14 1.09 -16.25
N LYS A 100 10.31 0.70 -16.75
CA LYS A 100 10.87 1.36 -17.93
C LYS A 100 10.01 1.06 -19.16
#